data_AF-A0A522LWX0-F1
#
_entry.id   AF-A0A522LWX0-F1
#
_cell.length_a   1.000
_cell.length_b   1.000
_cell.length_c   1.000
_cell.angle_alpha   90.00
_cell.angle_beta   90.00
_cell.angle_gamma   90.00
#
_symmetry.space_group_name_H-M   'P 1'
#
loop_
_entity.id
_entity.type
_entity.pdbx_description
1 polymer ?
#
loop_
_entity_poly.entity_id
_entity_poly.type
_entity_poly.pdbx_seq_one_letter_code
_entity_poly.pdbx_strand_id
1 'polypeptide(L)'
;MKRDLDLIRKIVLAIEESPSGFAPKLSFGGYSDAQIGYHEYLLISAGYATGPETTNMGSEGPEAMIRSLTWAGHEFADAARDDSRWNRALGMVKDKTGTITLELLKQLLSTLMRNALGLP
;
A
#
# COMPACT_ATOMS: atom_id res chain seq x y z
N MET A 1 11.99 -10.00 -2.76
CA MET A 1 10.63 -10.44 -3.15
C MET A 1 10.06 -9.51 -4.23
N LYS A 2 9.05 -9.96 -4.99
CA LYS A 2 8.35 -9.10 -5.96
C LYS A 2 7.35 -8.20 -5.21
N ARG A 3 7.32 -6.91 -5.56
CA ARG A 3 6.31 -5.98 -5.04
C ARG A 3 4.90 -6.37 -5.51
N ASP A 4 4.01 -6.55 -4.55
CA ASP A 4 2.59 -6.84 -4.70
C ASP A 4 1.76 -5.62 -4.26
N LEU A 5 0.98 -5.07 -5.19
CA LEU A 5 0.17 -3.87 -4.95
C LEU A 5 -1.09 -4.18 -4.15
N ASP A 6 -1.63 -5.40 -4.24
CA ASP A 6 -2.80 -5.80 -3.46
C ASP A 6 -2.41 -5.99 -1.99
N LEU A 7 -1.21 -6.53 -1.72
CA LEU A 7 -0.68 -6.60 -0.36
C LEU A 7 -0.42 -5.20 0.22
N ILE A 8 0.18 -4.30 -0.55
CA ILE A 8 0.36 -2.89 -0.15
C ILE A 8 -0.99 -2.25 0.23
N ARG A 9 -2.01 -2.41 -0.62
CA ARG A 9 -3.35 -1.90 -0.36
C ARG A 9 -3.93 -2.48 0.94
N LYS A 10 -3.85 -3.80 1.13
CA LYS A 10 -4.33 -4.48 2.34
C LYS A 10 -3.65 -3.95 3.60
N ILE A 11 -2.32 -3.79 3.58
CA ILE A 11 -1.55 -3.25 4.72
C ILE A 11 -2.03 -1.84 5.07
N VAL A 12 -2.08 -0.95 4.07
CA VAL A 12 -2.44 0.46 4.32
C VAL A 12 -3.86 0.58 4.87
N LEU A 13 -4.83 -0.12 4.28
CA LEU A 13 -6.23 -0.07 4.74
C LEU A 13 -6.38 -0.67 6.14
N ALA A 14 -5.71 -1.79 6.45
CA ALA A 14 -5.77 -2.40 7.78
C ALA A 14 -5.18 -1.51 8.88
N ILE A 15 -4.14 -0.73 8.55
CA ILE A 15 -3.56 0.24 9.49
C ILE A 15 -4.50 1.44 9.67
N GLU A 16 -5.07 1.95 8.58
CA GLU A 16 -5.96 3.12 8.62
C GLU A 16 -7.26 2.85 9.39
N GLU A 17 -7.78 1.62 9.35
CA GLU A 17 -8.94 1.19 10.14
C GLU A 17 -8.64 1.07 11.65
N SER A 18 -7.37 1.15 12.07
CA SER A 18 -6.98 1.06 13.47
C SER A 18 -7.39 2.33 14.25
N PRO A 19 -8.18 2.21 15.33
CA PRO A 19 -8.72 3.36 16.05
C PRO A 19 -7.66 4.19 16.80
N SER A 20 -6.48 3.62 17.04
CA SER A 20 -5.41 4.27 17.80
C SER A 20 -4.41 5.03 16.92
N GLY A 21 -4.51 4.90 15.59
CA GLY A 21 -3.50 5.36 14.64
C GLY A 21 -2.20 4.54 14.65
N PHE A 22 -2.05 3.60 15.59
CA PHE A 22 -0.98 2.61 15.57
C PHE A 22 -1.38 1.43 14.69
N ALA A 23 -0.42 0.93 13.90
CA ALA A 23 -0.60 -0.30 13.14
C ALA A 23 -0.97 -1.47 14.07
N PRO A 24 -2.02 -2.24 13.74
CA PRO A 24 -2.32 -3.46 14.46
C PRO A 24 -1.30 -4.54 14.11
N LYS A 25 -1.39 -5.71 14.75
CA LYS A 25 -0.68 -6.89 14.26
C LYS A 25 -1.24 -7.27 12.88
N LEU A 26 -0.42 -7.18 11.84
CA LEU A 26 -0.81 -7.48 10.48
C LEU A 26 -0.68 -8.97 10.20
N SER A 27 -1.72 -9.55 9.59
CA SER A 27 -1.71 -10.92 9.08
C SER A 27 -2.77 -11.04 7.99
N PHE A 28 -2.39 -11.61 6.85
CA PHE A 28 -3.26 -11.73 5.69
C PHE A 28 -3.14 -13.14 5.12
N GLY A 29 -4.28 -13.82 4.93
CA GLY A 29 -4.30 -15.14 4.32
C GLY A 29 -3.61 -15.14 2.95
N GLY A 30 -2.74 -16.12 2.72
CA GLY A 30 -1.99 -16.27 1.47
C GLY A 30 -0.66 -15.52 1.42
N TYR A 31 -0.28 -14.79 2.48
CA TYR A 31 1.01 -14.12 2.59
C TYR A 31 1.80 -14.64 3.81
N SER A 32 3.10 -14.83 3.64
CA SER A 32 4.00 -15.12 4.76
C SER A 32 4.36 -13.85 5.54
N ASP A 33 4.84 -14.01 6.77
CA ASP A 33 5.33 -12.88 7.58
C ASP A 33 6.48 -12.14 6.89
N ALA A 34 7.39 -12.87 6.23
CA ALA A 34 8.47 -12.28 5.45
C ALA A 34 7.96 -11.46 4.25
N GLN A 35 6.86 -11.90 3.60
CA GLN A 35 6.20 -11.08 2.56
C GLN A 35 5.59 -9.82 3.14
N ILE A 36 4.90 -9.90 4.28
CA ILE A 36 4.31 -8.73 4.94
C ILE A 36 5.41 -7.73 5.33
N GLY A 37 6.44 -8.19 6.06
CA GLY A 37 7.56 -7.37 6.50
C GLY A 37 8.32 -6.71 5.36
N TYR A 38 8.49 -7.39 4.22
CA TYR A 38 9.09 -6.78 3.02
C TYR A 38 8.22 -5.65 2.43
N HIS A 39 6.89 -5.79 2.43
CA HIS A 39 6.01 -4.74 1.91
C HIS A 39 5.86 -3.57 2.89
N GLU A 40 5.94 -3.84 4.20
CA GLU A 40 6.10 -2.81 5.23
C GLU A 40 7.39 -2.01 5.02
N TYR A 41 8.51 -2.70 4.77
CA TYR A 41 9.78 -2.05 4.42
C TYR A 41 9.66 -1.14 3.20
N LEU A 42 8.97 -1.58 2.15
CA LEU A 42 8.75 -0.76 0.95
C LEU A 42 7.89 0.48 1.23
N LEU A 43 6.84 0.35 2.03
CA LEU A 43 5.95 1.46 2.40
C LEU A 43 6.66 2.54 3.22
N ILE A 44 7.49 2.12 4.17
CA ILE A 44 8.33 3.03 4.97
C ILE A 44 9.37 3.70 4.06
N SER A 45 10.07 2.93 3.24
CA SER A 45 11.08 3.45 2.30
C SER A 45 10.50 4.45 1.30
N ALA A 46 9.23 4.28 0.91
CA ALA A 46 8.52 5.18 0.01
C ALA A 46 7.86 6.38 0.71
N GLY A 47 7.96 6.49 2.04
CA GLY A 47 7.40 7.60 2.82
C GLY A 47 5.88 7.55 3.03
N TYR A 48 5.22 6.41 2.76
CA TYR A 48 3.79 6.21 3.00
C TYR A 48 3.49 5.76 4.45
N ALA A 49 4.51 5.27 5.15
CA ALA A 49 4.41 4.83 6.54
C ALA A 49 5.67 5.20 7.33
N THR A 50 5.58 5.10 8.65
CA THR A 50 6.73 5.25 9.57
C THR A 50 6.87 4.02 10.43
N GLY A 51 8.09 3.66 10.78
CA GLY A 51 8.37 2.50 11.61
C GLY A 51 9.86 2.15 11.59
N PRO A 52 10.34 1.30 12.52
CA PRO A 52 11.69 0.78 12.47
C PRO A 52 11.87 -0.25 11.34
N GLU A 53 13.04 -0.24 10.71
CA GLU A 53 13.54 -1.42 10.00
C GLU A 53 13.88 -2.50 11.03
N THR A 54 13.51 -3.76 10.75
CA THR A 54 13.66 -4.90 11.66
C THR A 54 14.47 -6.04 11.07
N THR A 55 15.10 -5.82 9.92
CA THR A 55 16.02 -6.75 9.25
C THR A 55 17.09 -7.26 10.21
N ASN A 56 17.24 -8.58 10.33
CA ASN A 56 18.25 -9.21 11.17
C ASN A 56 18.81 -10.50 10.52
N MET A 57 19.74 -11.20 11.18
CA MET A 57 20.39 -12.40 10.63
C MET A 57 19.43 -13.57 10.34
N GLY A 58 18.24 -13.58 10.94
CA GLY A 58 17.21 -14.58 10.68
C GLY A 58 16.19 -14.18 9.61
N SER A 59 16.24 -12.94 9.10
CA SER A 59 15.30 -12.45 8.09
C SER A 59 15.60 -13.05 6.71
N GLU A 60 14.55 -13.33 5.94
CA GLU A 60 14.69 -13.82 4.56
C GLU A 60 15.01 -12.70 3.55
N GLY A 61 14.95 -11.44 4.00
CA GLY A 61 15.25 -10.25 3.23
C GLY A 61 15.04 -8.98 4.07
N PRO A 62 15.01 -7.79 3.45
CA PRO A 62 14.68 -6.56 4.14
C PRO A 62 13.27 -6.63 4.72
N GLU A 63 13.15 -6.28 5.99
CA GLU A 63 11.89 -6.33 6.74
C GLU A 63 11.77 -5.08 7.61
N ALA A 64 10.55 -4.62 7.80
CA ALA A 64 10.26 -3.52 8.73
C ALA A 64 8.92 -3.78 9.40
N MET A 65 8.65 -3.02 10.46
CA MET A 65 7.37 -3.03 11.16
C MET A 65 6.78 -1.63 11.13
N ILE A 66 5.62 -1.45 10.49
CA ILE A 66 4.96 -0.15 10.46
C ILE A 66 4.46 0.18 11.87
N ARG A 67 4.70 1.41 12.31
CA ARG A 67 4.11 2.00 13.50
C ARG A 67 2.83 2.75 13.17
N SER A 68 2.83 3.57 12.12
CA SER A 68 1.68 4.37 11.69
C SER A 68 1.83 4.82 10.23
N LEU A 69 0.74 5.24 9.60
CA LEU A 69 0.78 5.87 8.29
C LEU A 69 1.33 7.30 8.37
N THR A 70 1.90 7.78 7.27
CA THR A 70 2.13 9.21 7.05
C THR A 70 0.89 9.83 6.42
N TRP A 71 0.88 11.17 6.25
CA TRP A 71 -0.16 11.84 5.46
C TRP A 71 -0.30 11.26 4.05
N ALA A 72 0.82 10.99 3.37
CA ALA A 72 0.79 10.37 2.05
C ALA A 72 0.20 8.94 2.08
N GLY A 73 0.40 8.21 3.18
CA GLY A 73 -0.25 6.94 3.49
C GLY A 73 -1.77 7.05 3.55
N HIS A 74 -2.29 8.03 4.30
CA HIS A 74 -3.73 8.29 4.38
C HIS A 74 -4.33 8.67 3.03
N GLU A 75 -3.69 9.56 2.26
CA GLU A 75 -4.18 9.92 0.93
C GLU A 75 -4.22 8.71 -0.02
N PHE A 76 -3.26 7.80 0.09
CA PHE A 76 -3.29 6.55 -0.67
C PHE A 76 -4.40 5.61 -0.19
N ALA A 77 -4.63 5.50 1.12
CA ALA A 77 -5.72 4.73 1.68
C ALA A 77 -7.07 5.18 1.09
N ASP A 78 -7.34 6.49 1.09
CA ASP A 78 -8.58 7.08 0.55
C ASP A 78 -8.73 6.83 -0.97
N ALA A 79 -7.64 7.00 -1.71
CA ALA A 79 -7.64 6.76 -3.15
C ALA A 79 -7.88 5.27 -3.48
N ALA A 80 -7.30 4.37 -2.69
CA ALA A 80 -7.34 2.92 -2.91
C ALA A 80 -8.52 2.21 -2.26
N ARG A 81 -9.33 2.86 -1.39
CA ARG A 81 -10.40 2.19 -0.64
C ARG A 81 -11.46 1.54 -1.54
N ASP A 82 -11.91 2.24 -2.57
CA ASP A 82 -12.98 1.77 -3.45
C ASP A 82 -12.50 0.68 -4.43
N ASP A 83 -13.11 -0.50 -4.35
CA ASP A 83 -12.76 -1.66 -5.18
C ASP A 83 -12.97 -1.42 -6.67
N SER A 84 -14.02 -0.68 -7.06
CA SER A 84 -14.33 -0.42 -8.47
C SER A 84 -13.24 0.43 -9.11
N ARG A 85 -12.83 1.52 -8.44
CA ARG A 85 -11.71 2.38 -8.86
C ARG A 85 -10.39 1.62 -8.84
N TRP A 86 -10.13 0.81 -7.82
CA TRP A 86 -8.92 -0.01 -7.75
C TRP A 86 -8.80 -0.95 -8.95
N ASN A 87 -9.84 -1.75 -9.20
CA ASN A 87 -9.87 -2.71 -10.30
C ASN A 87 -9.79 -2.01 -11.66
N ARG A 88 -10.49 -0.87 -11.82
CA ARG A 88 -10.40 -0.06 -13.03
C ARG A 88 -8.99 0.47 -13.27
N ALA A 89 -8.32 0.98 -12.22
CA ALA A 89 -6.94 1.46 -12.32
C ALA A 89 -5.97 0.34 -12.70
N LEU A 90 -6.05 -0.82 -12.04
CA LEU A 90 -5.22 -1.98 -12.37
C LEU A 90 -5.48 -2.52 -13.78
N GLY A 91 -6.74 -2.51 -14.24
CA GLY A 91 -7.09 -2.85 -15.62
C GLY A 91 -6.40 -1.95 -16.63
N MET A 92 -6.46 -0.63 -16.42
CA MET A 92 -5.78 0.34 -17.29
C MET A 92 -4.26 0.13 -17.35
N VAL A 93 -3.63 -0.25 -16.24
CA VAL A 93 -2.19 -0.55 -16.18
C VAL A 93 -1.86 -1.81 -16.97
N LYS A 94 -2.64 -2.88 -16.75
CA LYS A 94 -2.44 -4.17 -17.41
C LYS A 94 -2.54 -4.04 -18.92
N ASP A 95 -3.50 -3.25 -19.41
CA ASP A 95 -3.75 -3.07 -20.83
C ASP A 95 -2.68 -2.23 -21.55
N LYS A 96 -2.00 -1.32 -20.83
CA LYS A 96 -1.08 -0.34 -21.45
C LYS A 96 0.40 -0.63 -21.25
N THR A 97 0.82 -1.01 -20.05
CA THR A 97 2.24 -1.04 -19.67
C THR A 97 2.65 -2.30 -18.90
N GLY A 98 1.70 -3.07 -18.36
CA GLY A 98 1.93 -4.27 -17.55
C GLY A 98 2.61 -4.01 -16.18
N THR A 99 3.14 -2.80 -15.97
CA THR A 99 3.81 -2.36 -14.75
C THR A 99 3.48 -0.89 -14.46
N ILE A 100 3.37 -0.53 -13.18
CA ILE A 100 3.12 0.84 -12.72
C ILE A 100 3.91 1.11 -11.44
N THR A 101 4.37 2.34 -11.23
CA THR A 101 4.94 2.75 -9.93
C THR A 101 3.83 3.00 -8.90
N LEU A 102 4.11 2.94 -7.61
CA LEU A 102 3.09 3.21 -6.58
C LEU A 102 2.57 4.65 -6.70
N GLU A 103 3.48 5.58 -6.99
CA GLU A 103 3.17 7.00 -7.20
C GLU A 103 2.24 7.23 -8.39
N LEU A 104 2.53 6.61 -9.55
CA LEU A 104 1.66 6.76 -10.72
C LEU A 104 0.30 6.09 -10.49
N LEU A 105 0.25 5.00 -9.72
CA LEU A 105 -1.01 4.36 -9.34
C LEU A 105 -1.83 5.28 -8.44
N LYS A 106 -1.22 5.93 -7.44
CA LYS A 106 -1.88 6.94 -6.61
C LYS A 106 -2.46 8.05 -7.47
N GLN A 107 -1.69 8.61 -8.40
CA GLN A 107 -2.15 9.65 -9.31
C GLN A 107 -3.34 9.19 -10.16
N LEU A 108 -3.29 7.99 -10.71
CA LEU A 108 -4.38 7.41 -11.50
C LEU A 108 -5.67 7.25 -10.67
N LEU A 109 -5.56 6.72 -9.44
CA LEU A 109 -6.70 6.57 -8.53
C LEU A 109 -7.31 7.95 -8.18
N SER A 110 -6.46 8.94 -7.91
CA SER A 110 -6.89 10.32 -7.67
C SER A 110 -7.59 10.92 -8.89
N THR A 111 -7.10 10.69 -10.12
CA THR A 111 -7.79 11.12 -11.34
C THR A 111 -9.16 10.47 -11.49
N LEU A 112 -9.27 9.16 -11.26
CA LEU A 112 -10.55 8.46 -11.29
C LEU A 112 -11.54 9.00 -10.25
N MET A 113 -11.06 9.35 -9.07
CA MET A 113 -11.84 10.00 -8.02
C MET A 113 -12.33 11.39 -8.44
N ARG A 114 -11.45 12.23 -9.01
CA ARG A 114 -11.81 13.57 -9.50
C ARG A 114 -12.89 13.51 -10.60
N ASN A 115 -12.76 12.57 -11.53
CA ASN A 115 -13.75 12.34 -12.58
C ASN A 115 -15.12 11.92 -12.02
N ALA A 116 -15.14 11.08 -10.97
CA ALA A 116 -16.39 10.68 -10.31
C ALA A 116 -17.09 11.86 -9.62
N LEU A 117 -16.35 12.90 -9.23
CA LEU A 117 -16.86 14.14 -8.66
C LEU A 117 -17.19 15.21 -9.72
N GLY A 118 -16.99 14.93 -11.02
CA GLY A 118 -17.17 15.91 -12.09
C GLY A 118 -16.12 17.02 -12.12
N LEU A 119 -14.96 16.81 -11.48
CA LEU A 119 -13.86 17.77 -11.45
C LEU A 119 -12.95 17.58 -12.67
N PRO A 120 -12.40 18.67 -13.24
CA PRO A 120 -11.54 18.63 -14.43
C PRO A 120 -10.18 17.99 -14.15
#